data_AF-A0A2E6U1B3-F1
#
_entry.id   AF-A0A2E6U1B3-F1
#
_cell.length_a   1.000
_cell.length_b   1.000
_cell.length_c   1.000
_cell.angle_alpha   90.00
_cell.angle_beta   90.00
_cell.angle_gamma   90.00
#
_symmetry.space_group_name_H-M   'P 1'
#
loop_
_entity.id
_entity.type
_entity.pdbx_description
1 polymer ?
#
loop_
_entity_poly.entity_id
_entity_poly.type
_entity_poly.pdbx_seq_one_letter_code
_entity_poly.pdbx_strand_id
1 'polypeptide(L)'
;MLNRKLTILTVLVMGLSFPALAQSDETQNAIDAAAEARAAAELAYEVKDSSDAGQIAAEAALKAALDANKAARSARRAAQQAEDPAVLELLKEKRAALKDVARTAAEAARDEALENGATDEEARKAAREAAKETARSTVAEYIKDAGLTASPVSKVARDAARDARDAAKEATKAAREAAGDNFKEIRREVVKSSTKEQRQNVRRAVIENTAKEQRDQVRRRIRKGLKD
;
A
#
# COMPACT_ATOMS: atom_id res chain seq x y z
N MET A 1 -45.90 17.11 -12.05
CA MET A 1 -44.68 17.00 -12.87
C MET A 1 -43.57 17.82 -12.22
N LEU A 2 -42.39 17.21 -12.20
CA LEU A 2 -41.07 17.57 -11.66
C LEU A 2 -40.80 19.05 -11.29
N ASN A 3 -40.25 19.27 -10.09
CA ASN A 3 -38.84 19.66 -9.92
C ASN A 3 -38.42 19.69 -8.43
N ARG A 4 -38.10 18.50 -7.89
CA ARG A 4 -37.26 18.32 -6.71
C ARG A 4 -35.82 18.08 -7.17
N LYS A 5 -35.02 19.13 -7.32
CA LYS A 5 -33.55 19.03 -7.47
C LYS A 5 -32.87 20.27 -6.89
N LEU A 6 -32.89 20.41 -5.58
CA LEU A 6 -31.95 21.27 -4.85
C LEU A 6 -31.69 20.67 -3.45
N THR A 7 -31.30 19.41 -3.44
CA THR A 7 -30.86 18.68 -2.24
C THR A 7 -29.95 17.56 -2.73
N ILE A 8 -28.68 17.89 -2.97
CA ILE A 8 -27.48 17.04 -2.86
C ILE A 8 -26.31 18.04 -3.06
N LEU A 9 -26.03 18.84 -2.03
CA LEU A 9 -24.74 19.53 -1.91
C LEU A 9 -24.44 19.82 -0.44
N THR A 10 -24.72 18.86 0.44
CA THR A 10 -24.39 18.88 1.87
C THR A 10 -24.67 17.48 2.44
N VAL A 11 -24.06 16.45 1.85
CA VAL A 11 -23.78 15.22 2.60
C VAL A 11 -22.40 15.47 3.22
N LEU A 12 -22.40 16.25 4.30
CA LEU A 12 -22.37 15.69 5.64
C LEU A 12 -21.04 14.99 5.88
N VAL A 13 -20.01 15.83 5.97
CA VAL A 13 -18.95 15.70 6.96
C VAL A 13 -19.62 15.50 8.32
N MET A 14 -19.93 14.24 8.67
CA MET A 14 -20.26 13.84 10.02
C MET A 14 -19.35 12.67 10.39
N GLY A 15 -18.32 13.02 11.16
CA GLY A 15 -18.19 12.44 12.48
C GLY A 15 -17.88 10.95 12.54
N LEU A 16 -16.75 10.55 11.98
CA LEU A 16 -15.89 9.60 12.69
C LEU A 16 -14.62 10.33 13.11
N SER A 17 -14.78 11.31 14.01
CA SER A 17 -13.71 11.73 14.92
C SER A 17 -13.43 10.57 15.87
N PHE A 18 -12.77 9.53 15.35
CA PHE A 18 -11.84 8.81 16.20
C PHE A 18 -10.77 9.83 16.59
N PRO A 19 -10.41 9.95 17.88
CA PRO A 19 -9.30 10.79 18.27
C PRO A 19 -8.12 10.40 17.38
N ALA A 20 -7.38 11.39 16.90
CA ALA A 20 -6.16 11.21 16.13
C ALA A 20 -5.22 10.24 16.87
N LEU A 21 -5.43 8.94 16.69
CA LEU A 21 -4.41 7.92 16.81
C LEU A 21 -3.35 8.44 15.86
N ALA A 22 -2.26 8.99 16.40
CA ALA A 22 -1.22 9.65 15.64
C ALA A 22 -0.94 8.82 14.37
N GLN A 23 -1.54 9.22 13.26
CA GLN A 23 -1.37 8.53 11.99
C GLN A 23 0.08 8.79 11.68
N SER A 24 0.87 7.72 11.67
CA SER A 24 2.27 7.86 11.30
C SER A 24 2.33 8.47 9.90
N ASP A 25 3.34 9.28 9.62
CA ASP A 25 3.51 9.88 8.30
C ASP A 25 3.46 8.80 7.21
N GLU A 26 3.97 7.59 7.47
CA GLU A 26 3.89 6.47 6.55
C GLU A 26 2.46 5.97 6.29
N THR A 27 1.58 6.04 7.27
CA THR A 27 0.18 5.65 7.15
C THR A 27 -0.58 6.65 6.29
N GLN A 28 -0.39 7.94 6.55
CA GLN A 28 -1.02 9.00 5.76
C GLN A 28 -0.49 9.00 4.32
N ASN A 29 0.83 8.85 4.13
CA ASN A 29 1.44 8.73 2.82
C ASN A 29 0.88 7.55 2.00
N ALA A 30 0.50 6.44 2.65
CA ALA A 30 -0.15 5.32 1.96
C ALA A 30 -1.58 5.66 1.52
N ILE A 31 -2.33 6.39 2.34
CA ILE A 31 -3.68 6.86 1.99
C ILE A 31 -3.62 7.82 0.80
N ASP A 32 -2.72 8.80 0.85
CA ASP A 32 -2.58 9.81 -0.20
C ASP A 32 -2.12 9.15 -1.51
N ALA A 33 -1.11 8.28 -1.46
CA ALA A 33 -0.64 7.55 -2.64
C ALA A 33 -1.71 6.59 -3.20
N ALA A 34 -2.59 6.03 -2.36
CA ALA A 34 -3.73 5.25 -2.83
C ALA A 34 -4.73 6.11 -3.62
N ALA A 35 -5.03 7.31 -3.14
CA ALA A 35 -5.91 8.26 -3.82
C ALA A 35 -5.32 8.72 -5.16
N GLU A 36 -4.02 9.05 -5.19
CA GLU A 36 -3.31 9.42 -6.42
C GLU A 36 -3.29 8.27 -7.44
N ALA A 37 -3.03 7.04 -6.99
CA ALA A 37 -3.07 5.87 -7.87
C ALA A 37 -4.47 5.63 -8.45
N ARG A 38 -5.54 5.84 -7.67
CA ARG A 38 -6.92 5.76 -8.19
C ARG A 38 -7.21 6.83 -9.22
N ALA A 39 -6.88 8.08 -8.94
CA ALA A 39 -7.07 9.18 -9.87
C ALA A 39 -6.31 8.94 -11.18
N ALA A 40 -5.06 8.46 -11.10
CA ALA A 40 -4.29 8.13 -12.29
C ALA A 40 -4.85 6.91 -13.05
N ALA A 41 -5.42 5.93 -12.34
CA ALA A 41 -6.11 4.80 -12.96
C ALA A 41 -7.37 5.24 -13.73
N GLU A 42 -8.19 6.10 -13.13
CA GLU A 42 -9.39 6.65 -13.76
C GLU A 42 -9.04 7.37 -15.06
N LEU A 43 -8.05 8.28 -15.02
CA LEU A 43 -7.57 8.98 -16.22
C LEU A 43 -7.07 8.01 -17.30
N ALA A 44 -6.32 6.97 -16.93
CA ALA A 44 -5.84 5.98 -17.89
C ALA A 44 -7.00 5.16 -18.52
N TYR A 45 -8.03 4.81 -17.75
CA TYR A 45 -9.22 4.14 -18.28
C TYR A 45 -10.09 5.04 -19.16
N GLU A 46 -10.03 6.36 -19.02
CA GLU A 46 -10.76 7.29 -19.88
C GLU A 46 -10.14 7.40 -21.27
N VAL A 47 -8.81 7.37 -21.37
CA VAL A 47 -8.12 7.67 -22.64
C VAL A 47 -8.22 6.53 -23.67
N LYS A 48 -8.31 5.26 -23.25
CA LYS A 48 -8.73 4.06 -24.04
C LYS A 48 -8.31 3.93 -25.51
N ASP A 49 -7.25 4.61 -25.94
CA ASP A 49 -6.61 4.45 -27.23
C ASP A 49 -5.10 4.46 -27.04
N SER A 50 -4.37 3.70 -27.87
CA SER A 50 -2.90 3.64 -27.83
C SER A 50 -2.26 4.92 -28.42
N SER A 51 -2.92 6.05 -28.25
CA SER A 51 -2.46 7.38 -28.65
C SER A 51 -1.33 7.86 -27.74
N ASP A 52 -0.69 8.97 -28.13
CA ASP A 52 0.28 9.65 -27.27
C ASP A 52 -0.33 10.03 -25.92
N ALA A 53 -1.63 10.38 -25.89
CA ALA A 53 -2.34 10.64 -24.65
C ALA A 53 -2.48 9.36 -23.79
N GLY A 54 -2.74 8.21 -24.43
CA GLY A 54 -2.81 6.91 -23.75
C GLY A 54 -1.46 6.49 -23.16
N GLN A 55 -0.36 6.78 -23.86
CA GLN A 55 0.99 6.53 -23.35
C GLN A 55 1.32 7.42 -22.14
N ILE A 56 0.99 8.72 -22.20
CA ILE A 56 1.18 9.66 -21.09
C ILE A 56 0.34 9.24 -19.87
N ALA A 57 -0.92 8.86 -20.09
CA ALA A 57 -1.80 8.40 -19.01
C ALA A 57 -1.30 7.08 -18.40
N ALA A 58 -0.79 6.16 -19.22
CA ALA A 58 -0.18 4.92 -18.76
C ALA A 58 1.11 5.15 -17.95
N GLU A 59 1.95 6.09 -18.38
CA GLU A 59 3.14 6.50 -17.61
C GLU A 59 2.77 7.07 -16.25
N ALA A 60 1.79 7.98 -16.20
CA ALA A 60 1.32 8.59 -14.97
C ALA A 60 0.75 7.53 -14.01
N ALA A 61 -0.10 6.63 -14.51
CA ALA A 61 -0.66 5.54 -13.74
C ALA A 61 0.42 4.56 -13.22
N LEU A 62 1.46 4.27 -14.01
CA LEU A 62 2.58 3.44 -13.56
C LEU A 62 3.44 4.12 -12.50
N LYS A 63 3.70 5.43 -12.61
CA LYS A 63 4.42 6.18 -11.57
C LYS A 63 3.63 6.16 -10.25
N ALA A 64 2.33 6.49 -10.31
CA ALA A 64 1.46 6.46 -9.14
C ALA A 64 1.36 5.04 -8.54
N ALA A 65 1.32 3.99 -9.36
CA ALA A 65 1.34 2.60 -8.90
C ALA A 65 2.66 2.22 -8.19
N LEU A 66 3.81 2.73 -8.65
CA LEU A 66 5.10 2.49 -7.97
C LEU A 66 5.16 3.21 -6.63
N ASP A 67 4.69 4.45 -6.57
CA ASP A 67 4.67 5.24 -5.34
C ASP A 67 3.69 4.67 -4.31
N ALA A 68 2.48 4.27 -4.74
CA ALA A 68 1.53 3.57 -3.88
C ALA A 68 2.09 2.23 -3.36
N ASN A 69 2.82 1.46 -4.18
CA ASN A 69 3.51 0.25 -3.70
C ASN A 69 4.62 0.54 -2.70
N LYS A 70 5.35 1.66 -2.86
CA LYS A 70 6.39 2.09 -1.93
C LYS A 70 5.77 2.53 -0.61
N ALA A 71 4.73 3.36 -0.66
CA ALA A 71 3.99 3.82 0.51
C ALA A 71 3.33 2.65 1.27
N ALA A 72 2.73 1.69 0.55
CA ALA A 72 2.20 0.47 1.13
C ALA A 72 3.24 -0.33 1.92
N ARG A 73 4.48 -0.43 1.41
CA ARG A 73 5.57 -1.12 2.13
C ARG A 73 5.98 -0.36 3.39
N SER A 74 6.05 0.96 3.32
CA SER A 74 6.37 1.80 4.48
C SER A 74 5.29 1.71 5.56
N ALA A 75 4.01 1.87 5.20
CA ALA A 75 2.88 1.72 6.12
C ALA A 75 2.83 0.31 6.75
N ARG A 76 3.15 -0.74 5.98
CA ARG A 76 3.23 -2.10 6.53
C ARG A 76 4.37 -2.26 7.56
N ARG A 77 5.51 -1.60 7.36
CA ARG A 77 6.61 -1.59 8.34
C ARG A 77 6.20 -0.82 9.60
N ALA A 78 5.57 0.35 9.43
CA ALA A 78 5.02 1.10 10.55
C ALA A 78 4.02 0.27 11.35
N ALA A 79 3.13 -0.47 10.67
CA ALA A 79 2.21 -1.39 11.33
C ALA A 79 2.92 -2.50 12.13
N GLN A 80 4.01 -3.04 11.61
CA GLN A 80 4.81 -4.05 12.33
C GLN A 80 5.51 -3.46 13.56
N GLN A 81 5.99 -2.21 13.47
CA GLN A 81 6.64 -1.51 14.58
C GLN A 81 5.64 -1.08 15.66
N ALA A 82 4.40 -0.80 15.27
CA ALA A 82 3.33 -0.38 16.17
C ALA A 82 2.59 -1.56 16.84
N GLU A 83 2.87 -2.80 16.46
CA GLU A 83 2.27 -3.98 17.07
C GLU A 83 3.00 -4.38 18.35
N ASP A 84 2.26 -4.92 19.31
CA ASP A 84 2.83 -5.48 20.53
C ASP A 84 3.77 -6.66 20.18
N PRO A 85 5.03 -6.67 20.68
CA PRO A 85 5.94 -7.80 20.52
C PRO A 85 5.34 -9.15 20.93
N ALA A 86 4.51 -9.19 21.98
CA ALA A 86 3.84 -10.42 22.43
C ALA A 86 2.85 -10.96 21.37
N VAL A 87 2.13 -10.07 20.69
CA VAL A 87 1.26 -10.43 19.56
C VAL A 87 2.10 -10.97 18.40
N LEU A 88 3.24 -10.35 18.11
CA LEU A 88 4.13 -10.82 17.03
C LEU A 88 4.70 -12.21 17.31
N GLU A 89 5.10 -12.50 18.55
CA GLU A 89 5.58 -13.84 18.94
C GLU A 89 4.48 -14.89 18.87
N LEU A 90 3.28 -14.58 19.37
CA LEU A 90 2.12 -15.47 19.23
C LEU A 90 1.83 -15.79 17.76
N LEU A 91 1.84 -14.79 16.89
CA LEU A 91 1.61 -14.99 15.45
C LEU A 91 2.72 -15.80 14.77
N LYS A 92 3.96 -15.74 15.26
CA LYS A 92 5.05 -16.61 14.79
C LYS A 92 4.80 -18.05 15.20
N GLU A 93 4.42 -18.30 16.46
CA GLU A 93 4.12 -19.63 16.98
C GLU A 93 2.96 -20.27 16.22
N LYS A 94 1.86 -19.53 16.03
CA LYS A 94 0.64 -20.03 15.37
C LYS A 94 0.72 -20.04 13.85
N ARG A 95 1.83 -19.61 13.24
CA ARG A 95 1.97 -19.42 11.80
C ARG A 95 1.67 -20.68 10.98
N ALA A 96 2.13 -21.84 11.45
CA ALA A 96 1.91 -23.10 10.74
C ALA A 96 0.41 -23.49 10.76
N ALA A 97 -0.21 -23.46 11.95
CA ALA A 97 -1.64 -23.71 12.10
C ALA A 97 -2.49 -22.75 11.26
N LEU A 98 -2.17 -21.45 11.26
CA LEU A 98 -2.81 -20.45 10.41
C LEU A 98 -2.70 -20.77 8.92
N LYS A 99 -1.54 -21.26 8.48
CA LYS A 99 -1.34 -21.65 7.07
C LYS A 99 -2.21 -22.84 6.69
N ASP A 100 -2.34 -23.82 7.58
CA ASP A 100 -3.16 -25.00 7.33
C ASP A 100 -4.65 -24.65 7.29
N VAL A 101 -5.14 -23.89 8.29
CA VAL A 101 -6.53 -23.43 8.34
C VAL A 101 -6.88 -22.59 7.09
N ALA A 102 -6.01 -21.66 6.70
CA ALA A 102 -6.22 -20.85 5.50
C ALA A 102 -6.19 -21.68 4.21
N ARG A 103 -5.36 -22.73 4.14
CA ARG A 103 -5.33 -23.66 3.00
C ARG A 103 -6.62 -24.46 2.90
N THR A 104 -7.10 -25.02 4.01
CA THR A 104 -8.36 -25.78 4.03
C THR A 104 -9.54 -24.91 3.60
N ALA A 105 -9.60 -23.66 4.08
CA ALA A 105 -10.62 -22.70 3.62
C ALA A 105 -10.47 -22.36 2.13
N ALA A 106 -9.24 -22.23 1.63
CA ALA A 106 -8.98 -21.98 0.21
C ALA A 106 -9.45 -23.15 -0.67
N GLU A 107 -9.14 -24.38 -0.27
CA GLU A 107 -9.51 -25.60 -0.97
C GLU A 107 -11.04 -25.76 -1.00
N ALA A 108 -11.70 -25.64 0.16
CA ALA A 108 -13.16 -25.70 0.25
C ALA A 108 -13.85 -24.66 -0.65
N ALA A 109 -13.43 -23.39 -0.60
CA ALA A 109 -14.01 -22.34 -1.43
C ALA A 109 -13.70 -22.50 -2.93
N ARG A 110 -12.57 -23.13 -3.27
CA ARG A 110 -12.24 -23.44 -4.66
C ARG A 110 -13.15 -24.54 -5.19
N ASP A 111 -13.29 -25.62 -4.44
CA ASP A 111 -14.07 -26.79 -4.83
C ASP A 111 -15.54 -26.40 -4.97
N GLU A 112 -16.08 -25.65 -4.01
CA GLU A 112 -17.43 -25.09 -4.08
C GLU A 112 -17.62 -24.19 -5.31
N ALA A 113 -16.65 -23.32 -5.63
CA ALA A 113 -16.75 -22.46 -6.81
C ALA A 113 -16.74 -23.28 -8.12
N LEU A 114 -15.90 -24.31 -8.21
CA LEU A 114 -15.83 -25.18 -9.38
C LEU A 114 -17.09 -26.04 -9.53
N GLU A 115 -17.63 -26.58 -8.43
CA GLU A 115 -18.90 -27.32 -8.41
C GLU A 115 -20.07 -26.46 -8.88
N ASN A 116 -20.04 -25.16 -8.57
CA ASN A 116 -21.02 -24.17 -9.02
C ASN A 116 -20.76 -23.65 -10.45
N GLY A 117 -19.82 -24.24 -11.19
CA GLY A 117 -19.56 -23.90 -12.60
C GLY A 117 -18.74 -22.62 -12.81
N ALA A 118 -18.06 -22.12 -11.78
CA ALA A 118 -17.16 -20.98 -11.92
C ALA A 118 -15.94 -21.33 -12.80
N THR A 119 -15.39 -20.32 -13.46
CA THR A 119 -14.11 -20.47 -14.17
C THR A 119 -12.95 -20.74 -13.19
N ASP A 120 -11.85 -21.33 -13.67
CA ASP A 120 -10.66 -21.54 -12.82
C ASP A 120 -10.10 -20.22 -12.25
N GLU A 121 -10.28 -19.09 -12.94
CA GLU A 121 -9.88 -17.77 -12.44
C GLU A 121 -10.79 -17.29 -11.30
N GLU A 122 -12.10 -17.47 -11.42
CA GLU A 122 -13.07 -17.17 -10.36
C GLU A 122 -12.89 -18.09 -9.15
N ALA A 123 -12.67 -19.38 -9.37
CA ALA A 123 -12.38 -20.34 -8.30
C ALA A 123 -11.07 -19.99 -7.56
N ARG A 124 -10.02 -19.60 -8.28
CA ARG A 124 -8.78 -19.09 -7.67
C ARG A 124 -9.01 -17.80 -6.89
N LYS A 125 -9.90 -16.93 -7.35
CA LYS A 125 -10.26 -15.70 -6.63
C LYS A 125 -11.02 -16.04 -5.34
N ALA A 126 -12.01 -16.92 -5.39
CA ALA A 126 -12.76 -17.40 -4.24
C ALA A 126 -11.83 -18.02 -3.18
N ALA A 127 -10.97 -18.95 -3.61
CA ALA A 127 -9.96 -19.58 -2.75
C ALA A 127 -9.08 -18.55 -2.02
N ARG A 128 -8.62 -17.51 -2.74
CA ARG A 128 -7.77 -16.46 -2.18
C ARG A 128 -8.52 -15.57 -1.19
N GLU A 129 -9.78 -15.25 -1.44
CA GLU A 129 -10.56 -14.43 -0.51
C GLU A 129 -10.92 -15.23 0.76
N ALA A 130 -11.36 -16.49 0.61
CA ALA A 130 -11.61 -17.38 1.74
C ALA A 130 -10.37 -17.54 2.63
N ALA A 131 -9.21 -17.86 2.05
CA ALA A 131 -7.96 -17.96 2.79
C ALA A 131 -7.61 -16.69 3.58
N LYS A 132 -7.85 -15.51 2.99
CA LYS A 132 -7.57 -14.22 3.65
C LYS A 132 -8.55 -13.95 4.79
N GLU A 133 -9.83 -14.22 4.57
CA GLU A 133 -10.88 -14.00 5.55
C GLU A 133 -10.68 -14.91 6.75
N THR A 134 -10.50 -16.21 6.53
CA THR A 134 -10.24 -17.17 7.61
C THR A 134 -8.96 -16.84 8.35
N ALA A 135 -7.87 -16.51 7.65
CA ALA A 135 -6.64 -16.11 8.34
C ALA A 135 -6.84 -14.88 9.24
N ARG A 136 -7.72 -13.94 8.87
CA ARG A 136 -8.01 -12.75 9.68
C ARG A 136 -8.86 -13.06 10.90
N SER A 137 -9.94 -13.82 10.73
CA SER A 137 -10.81 -14.20 11.85
C SER A 137 -10.02 -15.04 12.86
N THR A 138 -9.28 -16.04 12.40
CA THR A 138 -8.45 -16.89 13.26
C THR A 138 -7.33 -16.10 13.96
N VAL A 139 -6.69 -15.14 13.30
CA VAL A 139 -5.72 -14.24 13.97
C VAL A 139 -6.38 -13.43 15.07
N ALA A 140 -7.57 -12.87 14.82
CA ALA A 140 -8.29 -12.10 15.82
C ALA A 140 -8.69 -12.95 17.03
N GLU A 141 -9.11 -14.20 16.79
CA GLU A 141 -9.40 -15.19 17.83
C GLU A 141 -8.15 -15.53 18.65
N TYR A 142 -7.02 -15.86 18.02
CA TYR A 142 -5.79 -16.16 18.74
C TYR A 142 -5.32 -15.02 19.63
N ILE A 143 -5.38 -13.77 19.14
CA ILE A 143 -5.01 -12.60 19.94
C ILE A 143 -5.94 -12.47 21.14
N LYS A 144 -7.26 -12.64 20.93
CA LYS A 144 -8.27 -12.57 21.99
C LYS A 144 -8.11 -13.67 23.03
N ASP A 145 -7.91 -14.92 22.60
CA ASP A 145 -7.76 -16.10 23.46
C ASP A 145 -6.49 -16.03 24.31
N ALA A 146 -5.44 -15.38 23.80
CA ALA A 146 -4.22 -15.09 24.54
C ALA A 146 -4.37 -13.91 25.53
N GLY A 147 -5.54 -13.27 25.60
CA GLY A 147 -5.75 -12.07 26.43
C GLY A 147 -4.97 -10.85 25.95
N LEU A 148 -4.49 -10.87 24.69
CA LEU A 148 -3.75 -9.78 24.08
C LEU A 148 -4.71 -8.83 23.35
N THR A 149 -4.24 -7.62 23.07
CA THR A 149 -5.00 -6.64 22.29
C THR A 149 -4.23 -6.26 21.03
N ALA A 150 -4.91 -6.31 19.89
CA ALA A 150 -4.33 -5.86 18.63
C ALA A 150 -4.20 -4.34 18.63
N SER A 151 -3.07 -3.82 18.15
CA SER A 151 -2.84 -2.38 18.10
C SER A 151 -3.78 -1.71 17.08
N PRO A 152 -4.61 -0.72 17.48
CA PRO A 152 -5.48 -0.01 16.55
C PRO A 152 -4.68 0.79 15.52
N VAL A 153 -3.52 1.32 15.90
CA VAL A 153 -2.58 2.00 14.99
C VAL A 153 -2.04 1.02 13.94
N SER A 154 -1.65 -0.18 14.36
CA SER A 154 -1.21 -1.24 13.44
C SER A 154 -2.31 -1.66 12.46
N LYS A 155 -3.56 -1.76 12.92
CA LYS A 155 -4.69 -2.06 12.05
C LYS A 155 -4.90 -0.99 10.98
N VAL A 156 -4.96 0.28 11.37
CA VAL A 156 -5.12 1.41 10.42
C VAL A 156 -3.99 1.44 9.40
N ALA A 157 -2.74 1.25 9.84
CA ALA A 157 -1.58 1.20 8.94
C ALA A 157 -1.61 -0.02 8.00
N ARG A 158 -2.10 -1.19 8.44
CA ARG A 158 -2.30 -2.37 7.58
C ARG A 158 -3.39 -2.14 6.54
N ASP A 159 -4.48 -1.51 6.94
CA ASP A 159 -5.61 -1.23 6.06
C ASP A 159 -5.20 -0.20 5.00
N ALA A 160 -4.53 0.88 5.39
CA ALA A 160 -3.94 1.85 4.45
C ALA A 160 -2.92 1.20 3.50
N ALA A 161 -2.04 0.34 4.01
CA ALA A 161 -1.08 -0.40 3.18
C ALA A 161 -1.76 -1.34 2.17
N ARG A 162 -2.87 -1.98 2.58
CA ARG A 162 -3.66 -2.82 1.68
C ARG A 162 -4.32 -1.97 0.60
N ASP A 163 -4.93 -0.86 1.01
CA ASP A 163 -5.64 0.03 0.11
C ASP A 163 -4.72 0.59 -0.97
N ALA A 164 -3.55 1.10 -0.58
CA ALA A 164 -2.51 1.55 -1.49
C ALA A 164 -2.04 0.45 -2.46
N ARG A 165 -1.90 -0.79 -1.97
CA ARG A 165 -1.50 -1.91 -2.82
C ARG A 165 -2.58 -2.30 -3.82
N ASP A 166 -3.85 -2.27 -3.42
CA ASP A 166 -4.96 -2.60 -4.30
C ASP A 166 -5.17 -1.48 -5.34
N ALA A 167 -5.07 -0.20 -4.93
CA ALA A 167 -5.03 0.95 -5.84
C ALA A 167 -3.88 0.86 -6.85
N ALA A 168 -2.68 0.46 -6.40
CA ALA A 168 -1.54 0.27 -7.30
C ALA A 168 -1.77 -0.82 -8.36
N LYS A 169 -2.48 -1.91 -8.02
CA LYS A 169 -2.83 -2.95 -8.99
C LYS A 169 -3.81 -2.43 -10.04
N GLU A 170 -4.83 -1.70 -9.60
CA GLU A 170 -5.81 -1.09 -10.50
C GLU A 170 -5.15 -0.06 -11.42
N ALA A 171 -4.28 0.80 -10.90
CA ALA A 171 -3.48 1.73 -11.70
C ALA A 171 -2.58 1.01 -12.71
N THR A 172 -1.97 -0.11 -12.32
CA THR A 172 -1.16 -0.92 -13.26
C THR A 172 -2.03 -1.56 -14.35
N LYS A 173 -3.24 -1.99 -14.01
CA LYS A 173 -4.19 -2.56 -14.98
C LYS A 173 -4.67 -1.48 -15.95
N ALA A 174 -5.06 -0.32 -15.44
CA ALA A 174 -5.46 0.84 -16.23
C ALA A 174 -4.34 1.28 -17.19
N ALA A 175 -3.11 1.36 -16.69
CA ALA A 175 -1.95 1.68 -17.53
C ALA A 175 -1.74 0.66 -18.65
N ARG A 176 -2.01 -0.63 -18.40
CA ARG A 176 -1.90 -1.67 -19.42
C ARG A 176 -2.98 -1.53 -20.49
N GLU A 177 -4.20 -1.20 -20.08
CA GLU A 177 -5.30 -0.97 -21.02
C GLU A 177 -5.07 0.29 -21.86
N ALA A 178 -4.56 1.37 -21.27
CA ALA A 178 -4.24 2.63 -21.97
C ALA A 178 -3.05 2.49 -22.93
N ALA A 179 -1.98 1.80 -22.52
CA ALA A 179 -0.77 1.67 -23.33
C ALA A 179 -0.86 0.61 -24.44
N GLY A 180 -1.80 -0.34 -24.34
CA GLY A 180 -1.86 -1.48 -25.25
C GLY A 180 -0.53 -2.24 -25.33
N ASP A 181 -0.04 -2.45 -26.55
CA ASP A 181 1.19 -3.19 -26.83
C ASP A 181 2.46 -2.49 -26.30
N ASN A 182 2.43 -1.16 -26.18
CA ASN A 182 3.56 -0.35 -25.71
C ASN A 182 3.78 -0.45 -24.19
N PHE A 183 2.86 -1.08 -23.45
CA PHE A 183 2.91 -1.18 -21.99
C PHE A 183 4.26 -1.68 -21.46
N LYS A 184 4.86 -2.68 -22.12
CA LYS A 184 6.14 -3.27 -21.66
C LYS A 184 7.30 -2.28 -21.76
N GLU A 185 7.31 -1.46 -22.80
CA GLU A 185 8.36 -0.45 -23.02
C GLU A 185 8.21 0.69 -22.02
N ILE A 186 7.01 1.27 -21.94
CA ILE A 186 6.66 2.32 -20.98
C ILE A 186 7.01 1.88 -19.55
N ARG A 187 6.61 0.67 -19.16
CA ARG A 187 6.93 0.13 -17.83
C ARG A 187 8.44 0.03 -17.58
N ARG A 188 9.24 -0.35 -18.57
CA ARG A 188 10.71 -0.40 -18.42
C ARG A 188 11.27 1.00 -18.21
N GLU A 189 10.79 2.00 -18.93
CA GLU A 189 11.26 3.39 -18.82
C GLU A 189 10.87 4.02 -17.49
N VAL A 190 9.63 3.82 -17.04
CA VAL A 190 9.15 4.28 -15.73
C VAL A 190 9.96 3.65 -14.58
N VAL A 191 10.26 2.35 -14.66
CA VAL A 191 11.10 1.69 -13.64
C VAL A 191 12.54 2.20 -13.69
N LYS A 192 13.12 2.37 -14.90
CA LYS A 192 14.48 2.91 -15.06
C LYS A 192 14.58 4.32 -14.50
N SER A 193 13.65 5.21 -14.82
CA SER A 193 13.64 6.60 -14.34
C SER A 193 13.52 6.65 -12.81
N SER A 194 12.59 5.89 -12.22
CA SER A 194 12.45 5.76 -10.77
C SER A 194 13.75 5.28 -10.09
N THR A 195 14.43 4.27 -10.66
CA THR A 195 15.70 3.78 -10.09
C THR A 195 16.86 4.77 -10.24
N LYS A 196 16.90 5.54 -11.33
CA LYS A 196 17.90 6.59 -11.56
C LYS A 196 17.73 7.72 -10.56
N GLU A 197 16.50 8.16 -10.35
CA GLU A 197 16.15 9.18 -9.37
C GLU A 197 16.50 8.73 -7.94
N GLN A 198 16.18 7.48 -7.59
CA GLN A 198 16.56 6.90 -6.30
C GLN A 198 18.08 6.90 -6.09
N ARG A 199 18.87 6.52 -7.12
CA ARG A 199 20.34 6.56 -7.05
C ARG A 199 20.87 7.98 -6.88
N GLN A 200 20.28 8.97 -7.54
CA GLN A 200 20.68 10.37 -7.40
C GLN A 200 20.34 10.90 -5.99
N ASN A 201 19.17 10.58 -5.46
CA ASN A 201 18.77 10.98 -4.11
C ASN A 201 19.67 10.36 -3.04
N VAL A 202 20.06 9.09 -3.18
CA VAL A 202 21.05 8.45 -2.30
C VAL A 202 22.41 9.16 -2.39
N ARG A 203 22.90 9.46 -3.60
CA ARG A 203 24.16 10.20 -3.78
C ARG A 203 24.12 11.57 -3.11
N ARG A 204 23.03 12.32 -3.29
CA ARG A 204 22.83 13.64 -2.65
C ARG A 204 22.83 13.52 -1.12
N ALA A 205 22.07 12.57 -0.56
CA ALA A 205 22.02 12.35 0.89
C ALA A 205 23.38 11.95 1.49
N VAL A 206 24.17 11.13 0.77
CA VAL A 206 25.54 10.78 1.20
C VAL A 206 26.44 12.02 1.19
N ILE A 207 26.39 12.84 0.15
CA ILE A 207 27.15 14.10 0.04
C ILE A 207 26.75 15.07 1.17
N GLU A 208 25.46 15.23 1.44
CA GLU A 208 24.98 16.10 2.50
C GLU A 208 25.42 15.63 3.90
N ASN A 209 25.32 14.33 4.18
CA ASN A 209 25.75 13.77 5.46
C ASN A 209 27.26 13.88 5.67
N THR A 210 28.06 13.56 4.65
CA THR A 210 29.52 13.73 4.69
C THR A 210 29.92 15.20 4.86
N ALA A 211 29.25 16.13 4.17
CA ALA A 211 29.49 17.56 4.35
C ALA A 211 29.05 18.08 5.72
N LYS A 212 28.03 17.49 6.34
CA LYS A 212 27.59 17.80 7.71
C LYS A 212 28.61 17.28 8.74
N GLU A 213 29.07 16.05 8.58
CA GLU A 213 30.11 15.45 9.43
C GLU A 213 31.43 16.21 9.37
N GLN A 214 31.85 16.64 8.17
CA GLN A 214 33.04 17.49 8.00
C GLN A 214 32.88 18.84 8.72
N ARG A 215 31.71 19.49 8.60
CA ARG A 215 31.41 20.74 9.33
C ARG A 215 31.44 20.53 10.85
N ASP A 216 30.90 19.41 11.32
CA ASP A 216 30.89 19.09 12.75
C ASP A 216 32.29 18.75 13.27
N GLN A 217 33.15 18.10 12.48
CA GLN A 217 34.55 17.89 12.83
C GLN A 217 35.33 19.21 12.95
N VAL A 218 35.14 20.14 12.01
CA VAL A 218 35.77 21.47 12.06
C VAL A 218 35.31 22.24 13.30
N ARG A 219 34.00 22.24 13.61
CA ARG A 219 33.46 22.86 14.83
C ARG A 219 34.03 22.26 16.11
N ARG A 220 34.22 20.93 16.18
CA ARG A 220 34.86 20.26 17.31
C ARG A 220 36.33 20.65 17.46
N ARG A 221 37.06 20.81 16.36
CA ARG A 221 38.46 21.28 16.39
C ARG A 221 38.56 22.73 16.87
N ILE A 222 37.71 23.62 16.36
CA ILE A 222 37.65 25.02 16.80
C ILE A 222 37.32 25.11 18.30
N ARG A 223 36.31 24.35 18.79
CA ARG A 223 35.98 24.31 20.23
C ARG A 223 37.10 23.74 21.11
N LYS A 224 37.93 22.84 20.57
CA LYS A 224 39.11 22.32 21.29
C LYS A 224 40.26 23.32 21.31
N GLY A 225 40.48 24.07 20.23
CA GLY A 225 41.53 25.10 20.14
C GLY A 225 41.20 26.44 20.81
N LEU A 226 39.97 26.65 21.27
CA LEU A 226 39.54 27.82 22.06
C LEU A 226 39.62 27.57 23.59
N LYS A 227 40.20 26.44 24.02
CA LYS A 227 40.33 26.07 25.44
C LYS A 227 41.74 26.31 26.02
N ASP A 228 42.63 26.90 25.23
CA ASP A 228 43.94 27.40 25.66
C ASP A 228 43.93 28.94 25.64
#